data_AF-A0A5N9GTT5-F1
#
_entry.id   AF-A0A5N9GTT5-F1
#
_cell.length_a   1.000
_cell.length_b   1.000
_cell.length_c   1.000
_cell.angle_alpha   90.00
_cell.angle_beta   90.00
_cell.angle_gamma   90.00
#
_symmetry.space_group_name_H-M   'P 1'
#
loop_
_entity.id
_entity.type
_entity.pdbx_description
1 polymer ?
#
loop_
_entity_poly.entity_id
_entity_poly.type
_entity_poly.pdbx_seq_one_letter_code
_entity_poly.pdbx_strand_id
1 'polypeptide(L)' 'MAVEATKVEVVSGPNGDAEIFELYESNQPLQYTIQFKGEKSMVFMTLGEAYLEAGKRAGVRT' A
#
# COMPACT_ATOMS: atom_id res chain seq x y z
N MET A 1 16.51 10.69 7.27
CA MET A 1 15.42 11.42 6.57
C MET A 1 14.12 10.77 6.97
N ALA A 2 13.13 11.53 7.45
CA ALA A 2 11.84 10.98 7.81
C ALA A 2 11.05 10.73 6.53
N VAL A 3 10.66 9.48 6.28
CA VAL A 3 9.76 9.13 5.19
C VAL A 3 8.35 9.41 5.69
N GLU A 4 7.74 10.49 5.23
CA GLU A 4 6.33 10.74 5.49
C GLU A 4 5.50 9.75 4.68
N ALA A 5 4.54 9.10 5.33
CA ALA A 5 3.64 8.12 4.72
C ALA A 5 2.21 8.65 4.78
N THR A 6 1.63 8.97 3.63
CA THR A 6 0.24 9.46 3.54
C THR A 6 -0.65 8.35 3.04
N LYS A 7 -1.74 8.05 3.76
CA LYS A 7 -2.72 7.08 3.27
C LYS A 7 -3.43 7.64 2.03
N VAL A 8 -3.38 6.90 0.93
CA VAL A 8 -3.94 7.31 -0.36
C VAL A 8 -5.27 6.63 -0.60
N GLU A 9 -5.34 5.32 -0.36
CA GLU A 9 -6.54 4.53 -0.67
C GLU A 9 -6.65 3.28 0.20
N VAL A 10 -7.83 2.66 0.22
CA VAL A 10 -8.12 1.41 0.91
C VAL A 10 -8.81 0.46 -0.06
N VAL A 11 -8.22 -0.72 -0.26
CA VAL A 11 -8.75 -1.81 -1.07
C VAL A 11 -9.40 -2.83 -0.14
N SER A 12 -10.72 -2.87 -0.13
CA SER A 12 -11.49 -3.83 0.66
C SER A 12 -11.75 -5.12 -0.12
N GLY A 13 -11.62 -6.25 0.57
CA GLY A 13 -11.91 -7.57 0.00
C GLY A 13 -12.39 -8.57 1.05
N PRO A 14 -12.78 -9.79 0.62
CA PRO A 14 -13.31 -10.82 1.52
C PRO A 14 -12.37 -11.21 2.66
N ASN A 15 -11.06 -10.99 2.50
CA ASN A 15 -10.05 -11.30 3.52
C ASN A 15 -9.69 -10.12 4.44
N GLY A 16 -10.27 -8.94 4.21
CA GLY A 16 -10.04 -7.71 4.97
C GLY A 16 -9.63 -6.53 4.07
N ASP A 17 -9.21 -5.46 4.73
CA ASP A 17 -8.84 -4.20 4.07
C ASP A 17 -7.32 -4.08 3.91
N ALA A 18 -6.88 -3.73 2.71
CA ALA A 18 -5.50 -3.38 2.39
C ALA A 18 -5.39 -1.88 2.18
N GLU A 19 -4.65 -1.18 3.02
CA GLU A 19 -4.45 0.26 2.94
C GLU A 19 -3.20 0.57 2.11
N ILE A 20 -3.28 1.51 1.18
CA ILE A 20 -2.16 1.98 0.35
C ILE A 20 -1.67 3.31 0.90
N PHE A 21 -0.35 3.45 1.05
CA PHE A 21 0.32 4.65 1.51
C PHE A 21 1.32 5.13 0.47
N GLU A 22 1.35 6.43 0.21
CA GLU A 22 2.38 7.10 -0.58
C GLU A 22 3.51 7.52 0.35
N LEU A 23 4.73 7.19 -0.04
CA LEU A 23 5.96 7.49 0.68
C LEU A 23 6.66 8.67 0.01
N TYR A 24 6.92 9.70 0.80
CA TYR A 24 7.64 10.89 0.36
C TYR A 24 9.07 10.83 0.85
N GLU A 25 10.01 10.97 -0.08
CA GLU A 25 11.42 11.18 0.23
C GLU A 25 11.85 12.54 -0.33
N SER A 26 12.34 13.42 0.54
CA SER A 26 12.79 14.76 0.15
C SER A 26 11.76 15.54 -0.68
N ASN A 27 10.48 15.46 -0.30
CA ASN A 27 9.36 16.15 -0.94
C ASN A 27 9.05 15.69 -2.38
N GLN A 28 9.54 14.51 -2.78
CA GLN A 28 9.17 13.86 -4.03
C GLN A 28 8.35 12.60 -3.73
N PRO A 29 7.20 12.39 -4.40
CA PRO A 29 6.44 11.15 -4.31
C PRO A 29 7.25 10.08 -5.02
N LEU A 30 8.01 9.31 -4.24
CA LEU A 30 8.99 8.37 -4.79
C LEU A 30 8.41 6.97 -4.89
N GLN A 31 7.53 6.59 -3.95
CA GLN A 31 7.24 5.20 -3.66
C GLN A 31 5.86 5.01 -3.01
N TYR A 32 5.37 3.76 -3.02
CA TYR A 32 4.13 3.35 -2.40
C TYR A 32 4.35 2.14 -1.51
N THR A 33 3.62 2.00 -0.41
CA THR A 33 3.60 0.78 0.40
C THR A 33 2.16 0.41 0.68
N ILE A 34 1.92 -0.85 1.03
CA ILE A 34 0.61 -1.31 1.45
C ILE A 34 0.68 -1.87 2.86
N GLN A 35 -0.39 -1.69 3.63
CA GLN A 35 -0.57 -2.28 4.94
C GLN A 35 -1.81 -3.17 4.90
N PHE A 36 -1.65 -4.44 5.26
CA PHE A 36 -2.76 -5.38 5.33
C PHE A 36 -2.74 -6.06 6.69
N LYS A 37 -3.86 -6.03 7.43
CA LYS A 37 -3.95 -6.59 8.79
C LYS A 37 -2.85 -6.12 9.75
N GLY A 38 -2.44 -4.85 9.62
CA GLY A 38 -1.38 -4.27 10.44
C GLY A 38 0.05 -4.55 9.93
N GLU A 39 0.23 -5.44 8.95
CA GLU A 39 1.54 -5.73 8.36
C GLU A 39 1.83 -4.82 7.16
N LYS A 40 2.92 -4.05 7.25
CA LYS A 40 3.45 -3.31 6.09
C LYS A 40 4.15 -4.26 5.14
N SER A 41 3.85 -4.10 3.86
CA SER A 41 4.43 -4.88 2.78
C SER A 41 5.61 -4.15 2.13
N MET A 42 6.12 -4.76 1.07
CA MET A 42 7.18 -4.21 0.23
C MET A 42 6.82 -2.82 -0.29
N VAL A 43 7.85 -2.10 -0.69
CA VAL A 43 7.72 -0.78 -1.30
C VAL A 43 7.66 -0.94 -2.81
N PHE A 44 6.65 -0.33 -3.43
CA PHE A 44 6.37 -0.34 -4.86
C PHE A 44 6.79 0.99 -5.49
N MET A 45 7.21 0.96 -6.76
CA MET A 45 7.60 2.17 -7.48
C MET A 45 6.39 2.90 -8.05
N THR A 46 5.28 2.19 -8.26
CA THR A 46 4.06 2.75 -8.84
C THR A 46 2.82 2.43 -8.00
N LEU A 47 1.83 3.33 -8.07
CA LEU A 47 0.53 3.12 -7.45
C LEU A 47 -0.18 1.86 -8.00
N GLY A 48 -0.02 1.58 -9.29
CA GLY A 48 -0.62 0.40 -9.93
C GLY A 48 -0.12 -0.92 -9.38
N GLU A 49 1.18 -1.02 -9.09
CA GLU A 49 1.76 -2.20 -8.42
C GLU A 49 1.22 -2.37 -7.00
N ALA A 50 1.07 -1.26 -6.26
CA ALA A 50 0.48 -1.27 -4.93
C ALA A 50 -0.99 -1.75 -4.97
N TYR A 51 -1.79 -1.32 -5.95
CA TYR A 51 -3.16 -1.83 -6.15
C TYR A 51 -3.21 -3.31 -6.46
N LEU A 52 -2.33 -3.79 -7.34
CA LEU A 52 -2.28 -5.20 -7.71
C LEU A 52 -1.97 -6.07 -6.49
N GLU A 53 -1.02 -5.66 -5.66
CA GLU A 53 -0.69 -6.41 -4.45
C GLU A 53 -1.77 -6.27 -3.36
N ALA A 54 -2.33 -5.08 -3.15
CA ALA A 54 -3.45 -4.86 -2.24
C ALA A 54 -4.66 -5.72 -2.61
N GLY A 55 -5.02 -5.75 -3.90
CA GLY A 55 -6.10 -6.58 -4.43
C GLY A 55 -5.83 -8.08 -4.30
N LYS A 56 -4.58 -8.54 -4.49
CA LYS A 56 -4.21 -9.93 -4.20
C LYS A 56 -4.41 -10.26 -2.72
N ARG A 57 -3.91 -9.42 -1.80
CA ARG A 57 -4.02 -9.70 -0.36
C ARG A 57 -5.45 -9.65 0.16
N ALA A 58 -6.22 -8.66 -0.27
CA ALA A 58 -7.62 -8.48 0.12
C ALA A 58 -8.56 -9.49 -0.57
N GLY A 59 -8.25 -9.88 -1.81
CA GLY A 59 -9.12 -10.69 -2.68
C GLY A 59 -8.81 -12.19 -2.74
N VAL A 60 -7.62 -12.65 -2.34
CA VAL A 60 -7.31 -14.09 -2.32
C VAL A 60 -8.18 -14.77 -1.27
N ARG A 61 -9.05 -15.68 -1.71
CA ARG A 61 -9.84 -16.56 -0.85
C ARG A 61 -8.88 -17.62 -0.28
N THR A 62 -8.29 -17.32 0.88
CA THR A 62 -7.46 -18.29 1.63
C THR A 62 -8.32 -19.39 2.21
#